data_AF-A0A661MLJ7-F1
#
_entry.id   AF-A0A661MLJ7-F1
#
_cell.length_a   1.000
_cell.length_b   1.000
_cell.length_c   1.000
_cell.angle_alpha   90.00
_cell.angle_beta   90.00
_cell.angle_gamma   90.00
#
_symmetry.space_group_name_H-M   'P 1'
#
loop_
_entity.id
_entity.type
_entity.pdbx_description
1 polymer ?
#
loop_
_entity_poly.entity_id
_entity_poly.type
_entity_poly.pdbx_seq_one_letter_code
_entity_poly.pdbx_strand_id
1 'polypeptide(L)'
;MKKWFVVILCIILGIVVILAGGGYLWFQYTLKARLPQTQGSMKVAGLKDQVTIIRDKYGVPHIYAANEDDLFFGFGYAVAQDRLWQIDFMRRLGQGRLSEIFGKDFVDTDLYFRLLTATGIKGGTPPQLKSGFKAFSRGVTAYIKTHQDKLPIEFTILGYKPEPWGENDYLDVLKVVNWGLSCGFDTDLTASKILAKVGKNLYKEAFPLWPDAAPTIVPDQAVKIAAYPELPSKVADHLSKLAGLPIGPASNNWVISGKKTTDGVPILANDTHLSLTNPGFWWEVDLNCPTIHASGFAVPGVPGIPVGHNQHVAWGVTNVMVDDVDYYVEKLNPKNPRQYWFKDHWEDMKVVKETIRIKGGGSVQEEILLTRHGPVLPKSVDIKKAQAISQKWAFTDGLQPGYAGQALLKARTLLEVTEALRYWELPSQNFVFADQKGNIGYWCCATIPIRAKGNGFLPMPGWTGEYEWLG
;
A
#
# COMPACT_ATOMS: atom_id res chain seq x y z
N MET A 1 -54.61 -28.62 14.07
CA MET A 1 -53.84 -28.66 12.80
C MET A 1 -54.14 -29.97 12.09
N LYS A 2 -54.38 -29.96 10.77
CA LYS A 2 -54.67 -31.20 10.03
C LYS A 2 -53.40 -32.07 9.95
N LYS A 3 -53.51 -33.39 10.19
CA LYS A 3 -52.35 -34.33 10.25
C LYS A 3 -51.41 -34.25 9.05
N TRP A 4 -51.94 -33.98 7.85
CA TRP A 4 -51.14 -33.83 6.62
C TRP A 4 -50.21 -32.61 6.65
N PHE A 5 -50.59 -31.53 7.36
CA PHE A 5 -49.76 -30.33 7.50
C PHE A 5 -48.49 -30.60 8.32
N VAL A 6 -48.61 -31.40 9.39
CA VAL A 6 -47.47 -31.80 10.23
C VAL A 6 -46.50 -32.69 9.45
N VAL A 7 -47.02 -33.62 8.63
CA VAL A 7 -46.20 -34.49 7.78
C VAL A 7 -45.40 -33.68 6.75
N ILE A 8 -46.05 -32.72 6.07
CA ILE A 8 -45.37 -31.83 5.11
C ILE A 8 -44.29 -31.01 5.81
N LEU A 9 -44.58 -30.45 6.99
CA LEU A 9 -43.60 -29.68 7.76
C LEU A 9 -42.39 -30.52 8.15
N CYS A 10 -42.58 -31.77 8.62
CA CYS A 10 -41.49 -32.68 8.94
C CYS A 10 -40.65 -33.06 7.72
N ILE A 11 -41.28 -33.26 6.55
CA ILE A 11 -40.56 -33.54 5.30
C ILE A 11 -39.72 -32.32 4.88
N ILE A 12 -40.30 -31.12 4.91
CA ILE A 12 -39.57 -29.88 4.61
C ILE A 12 -38.40 -29.70 5.59
N LEU A 13 -38.62 -29.91 6.89
CA LEU A 13 -37.56 -29.81 7.90
C LEU A 13 -36.45 -30.84 7.65
N GLY A 14 -36.82 -32.08 7.33
CA GLY A 14 -35.86 -33.14 6.99
C GLY A 14 -35.03 -32.80 5.76
N ILE A 15 -35.65 -32.25 4.70
CA ILE A 15 -34.96 -31.78 3.50
C ILE A 15 -34.01 -30.63 3.85
N VAL A 16 -34.44 -29.65 4.65
CA VAL A 16 -33.60 -28.53 5.08
C VAL A 16 -32.38 -29.02 5.86
N VAL A 17 -32.55 -29.97 6.79
CA VAL A 17 -31.43 -30.54 7.56
C VAL A 17 -30.47 -31.32 6.65
N ILE A 18 -30.98 -32.11 5.70
CA ILE A 18 -30.14 -32.84 4.75
C ILE A 18 -29.36 -31.88 3.84
N LEU A 19 -30.02 -30.85 3.30
CA LEU A 19 -29.37 -29.85 2.46
C LEU A 19 -28.34 -29.03 3.24
N ALA A 20 -28.64 -28.63 4.47
CA ALA A 20 -27.70 -27.92 5.34
C ALA A 20 -26.50 -28.80 5.70
N GLY A 21 -26.74 -30.06 6.08
CA GLY A 21 -25.69 -31.03 6.40
C GLY A 21 -24.81 -31.36 5.19
N GLY A 22 -25.43 -31.61 4.03
CA GLY A 22 -24.72 -31.83 2.77
C GLY A 22 -23.90 -30.61 2.34
N GLY A 23 -24.48 -29.41 2.44
CA GLY A 23 -23.79 -28.15 2.17
C GLY A 23 -22.60 -27.91 3.10
N TYR A 24 -22.75 -28.21 4.39
CA TYR A 24 -21.65 -28.12 5.37
C TYR A 24 -20.52 -29.11 5.06
N LEU A 25 -20.83 -30.38 4.78
CA LEU A 25 -19.83 -31.39 4.44
C LEU A 25 -19.10 -31.05 3.14
N TRP A 26 -19.84 -30.61 2.12
CA TRP A 26 -19.26 -30.12 0.87
C TRP A 26 -18.34 -28.92 1.12
N PHE A 27 -18.78 -27.94 1.90
CA PHE A 27 -17.97 -26.77 2.26
C PHE A 27 -16.67 -27.18 2.97
N GLN A 28 -16.76 -28.03 3.99
CA GLN A 28 -15.59 -28.55 4.73
C GLN A 28 -14.62 -29.33 3.84
N TYR A 29 -15.14 -30.22 2.99
CA TYR A 29 -14.33 -30.95 2.02
C TYR A 29 -13.61 -30.01 1.06
N THR A 30 -14.34 -29.03 0.51
CA THR A 30 -13.77 -28.11 -0.47
C THR A 30 -12.79 -27.13 0.15
N LEU A 31 -12.92 -26.77 1.44
CA LEU A 31 -11.91 -26.01 2.17
C LEU A 31 -10.64 -26.85 2.39
N LYS A 32 -10.77 -28.09 2.86
CA LYS A 32 -9.63 -28.98 3.10
C LYS A 32 -8.87 -29.30 1.81
N ALA A 33 -9.57 -29.50 0.70
CA ALA A 33 -8.97 -29.77 -0.60
C ALA A 33 -8.15 -28.59 -1.16
N ARG A 34 -8.40 -27.36 -0.67
CA ARG A 34 -7.69 -26.14 -1.03
C ARG A 34 -6.55 -25.79 -0.08
N LEU A 35 -6.34 -26.58 0.97
CA LEU A 35 -5.21 -26.34 1.86
C LEU A 35 -3.90 -26.51 1.07
N PRO A 36 -2.92 -25.64 1.30
CA PRO A 36 -1.65 -25.69 0.59
C PRO A 36 -0.91 -27.00 0.89
N GLN A 37 -0.22 -27.54 -0.11
CA GLN A 37 0.70 -28.65 0.10
C GLN A 37 1.95 -28.14 0.83
N THR A 38 2.09 -28.48 2.10
CA THR A 38 3.24 -28.06 2.95
C THR A 38 4.31 -29.14 3.10
N GLN A 39 4.11 -30.33 2.53
CA GLN A 39 5.03 -31.46 2.61
C GLN A 39 5.19 -32.15 1.26
N GLY A 40 6.33 -32.82 1.07
CA GLY A 40 6.67 -33.54 -0.15
C GLY A 40 7.41 -32.68 -1.18
N SER A 41 7.49 -33.20 -2.40
CA SER A 41 8.25 -32.58 -3.49
C SER A 41 7.36 -32.37 -4.71
N MET A 42 7.61 -31.30 -5.45
CA MET A 42 6.95 -31.03 -6.72
C MET A 42 7.91 -30.44 -7.74
N LYS A 43 7.66 -30.71 -9.02
CA LYS A 43 8.41 -30.09 -10.12
C LYS A 43 7.69 -28.83 -10.56
N VAL A 44 8.42 -27.73 -10.58
CA VAL A 44 7.91 -26.42 -11.01
C VAL A 44 8.84 -25.88 -12.08
N ALA A 45 8.28 -25.36 -13.18
CA ALA A 45 9.06 -24.75 -14.24
C ALA A 45 9.62 -23.39 -13.79
N GLY A 46 10.86 -23.09 -14.18
CA GLY A 46 11.49 -21.77 -13.97
C GLY A 46 12.53 -21.71 -12.84
N LEU A 47 12.72 -22.82 -12.10
CA LEU A 47 13.86 -23.00 -11.20
C LEU A 47 15.10 -23.45 -11.96
N LYS A 48 16.28 -23.00 -11.51
CA LYS A 48 17.58 -23.48 -12.00
C LYS A 48 18.07 -24.68 -11.19
N ASP A 49 17.91 -24.62 -9.88
CA ASP A 49 18.29 -25.62 -8.89
C ASP A 49 17.12 -25.97 -7.96
N GLN A 50 17.34 -26.90 -7.03
CA GLN A 50 16.35 -27.25 -6.02
C GLN A 50 16.14 -26.11 -5.02
N VAL A 51 14.87 -25.79 -4.76
CA VAL A 51 14.43 -24.95 -3.64
C VAL A 51 13.75 -25.83 -2.59
N THR A 52 14.10 -25.63 -1.32
CA THR A 52 13.49 -26.33 -0.19
C THR A 52 12.79 -25.31 0.70
N ILE A 53 11.49 -25.49 0.95
CA ILE A 53 10.70 -24.65 1.87
C ILE A 53 10.35 -25.51 3.07
N ILE A 54 10.91 -25.16 4.24
CA ILE A 54 10.61 -25.82 5.52
C ILE A 54 9.69 -24.90 6.29
N ARG A 55 8.56 -25.41 6.78
CA ARG A 55 7.67 -24.65 7.65
C ARG A 55 7.85 -25.08 9.09
N ASP A 56 8.05 -24.11 9.97
CA ASP A 56 8.18 -24.37 11.40
C ASP A 56 6.81 -24.65 12.06
N LYS A 57 6.78 -24.78 13.39
CA LYS A 57 5.56 -25.06 14.16
C LYS A 57 4.52 -23.93 14.11
N TYR A 58 4.91 -22.71 13.73
CA TYR A 58 4.02 -21.56 13.56
C TYR A 58 3.63 -21.35 12.10
N GLY A 59 4.20 -22.15 11.18
CA GLY A 59 3.96 -22.06 9.75
C GLY A 59 4.90 -21.10 9.02
N VAL A 60 5.91 -20.53 9.70
CA VAL A 60 6.90 -19.62 9.12
C VAL A 60 7.73 -20.39 8.08
N PRO A 61 7.79 -19.94 6.82
CA PRO A 61 8.59 -20.59 5.80
C PRO A 61 10.07 -20.16 5.90
N HIS A 62 10.92 -21.17 6.02
CA HIS A 62 12.37 -21.11 5.86
C HIS A 62 12.73 -21.60 4.45
N ILE A 63 13.21 -20.70 3.61
CA ILE A 63 13.39 -20.92 2.17
C ILE A 63 14.87 -21.06 1.86
N TYR A 64 15.27 -22.24 1.42
CA TYR A 64 16.65 -22.58 1.07
C TYR A 64 16.80 -22.72 -0.43
N ALA A 65 17.83 -22.08 -1.00
CA ALA A 65 18.18 -22.18 -2.42
C ALA A 65 19.69 -22.09 -2.65
N ALA A 66 20.17 -22.61 -3.78
CA ALA A 66 21.59 -22.55 -4.15
C ALA A 66 22.02 -21.17 -4.71
N ASN A 67 21.07 -20.33 -5.12
CA ASN A 67 21.32 -19.03 -5.74
C ASN A 67 20.19 -18.03 -5.45
N GLU A 68 20.45 -16.73 -5.62
CA GLU A 68 19.48 -15.65 -5.32
C GLU A 68 18.22 -15.73 -6.19
N ASP A 69 18.34 -16.13 -7.46
CA ASP A 69 17.21 -16.18 -8.39
C ASP A 69 16.19 -17.25 -7.97
N ASP A 70 16.65 -18.43 -7.56
CA ASP A 70 15.78 -19.47 -7.02
C ASP A 70 15.29 -19.14 -5.60
N LEU A 71 16.07 -18.41 -4.80
CA LEU A 71 15.64 -17.93 -3.48
C LEU A 71 14.44 -16.99 -3.60
N PHE A 72 14.51 -15.97 -4.46
CA PHE A 72 13.39 -15.04 -4.68
C PHE A 72 12.21 -15.72 -5.39
N PHE A 73 12.46 -16.71 -6.26
CA PHE A 73 11.38 -17.55 -6.80
C PHE A 73 10.66 -18.30 -5.67
N GLY A 74 11.40 -18.96 -4.78
CA GLY A 74 10.87 -19.66 -3.62
C GLY A 74 10.08 -18.73 -2.70
N PHE A 75 10.58 -17.51 -2.48
CA PHE A 75 9.89 -16.46 -1.72
C PHE A 75 8.54 -16.10 -2.34
N GLY A 76 8.49 -15.79 -3.63
CA GLY A 76 7.23 -15.49 -4.31
C GLY A 76 6.26 -16.67 -4.29
N TYR A 77 6.77 -17.89 -4.45
CA TYR A 77 5.97 -19.12 -4.38
C TYR A 77 5.35 -19.33 -2.99
N ALA A 78 6.14 -19.18 -1.93
CA ALA A 78 5.70 -19.34 -0.54
C ALA A 78 4.67 -18.28 -0.13
N VAL A 79 4.88 -17.02 -0.53
CA VAL A 79 3.89 -15.94 -0.28
C VAL A 79 2.59 -16.25 -1.00
N ALA A 80 2.63 -16.70 -2.26
CA ALA A 80 1.42 -17.09 -2.97
C ALA A 80 0.73 -18.28 -2.30
N GLN A 81 1.50 -19.25 -1.80
CA GLN A 81 0.96 -20.37 -1.07
C GLN A 81 0.12 -19.94 0.15
N ASP A 82 0.56 -18.91 0.86
CA ASP A 82 -0.09 -18.46 2.10
C ASP A 82 -1.12 -17.34 1.89
N ARG A 83 -0.81 -16.41 0.98
CA ARG A 83 -1.43 -15.07 0.90
C ARG A 83 -1.91 -14.69 -0.50
N LEU A 84 -2.09 -15.65 -1.42
CA LEU A 84 -2.44 -15.36 -2.83
C LEU A 84 -3.63 -14.40 -2.99
N TRP A 85 -4.73 -14.61 -2.27
CA TRP A 85 -5.88 -13.71 -2.40
C TRP A 85 -5.59 -12.32 -1.83
N GLN A 86 -4.87 -12.22 -0.70
CA GLN A 86 -4.47 -10.95 -0.10
C GLN A 86 -3.61 -10.12 -1.07
N ILE A 87 -2.60 -10.73 -1.71
CA ILE A 87 -1.75 -10.01 -2.65
C ILE A 87 -2.49 -9.63 -3.94
N ASP A 88 -3.41 -10.48 -4.44
CA ASP A 88 -4.25 -10.14 -5.60
C ASP A 88 -5.22 -8.99 -5.29
N PHE A 89 -5.82 -8.99 -4.10
CA PHE A 89 -6.67 -7.91 -3.62
C PHE A 89 -5.91 -6.58 -3.55
N MET A 90 -4.73 -6.58 -2.92
CA MET A 90 -3.89 -5.37 -2.79
C MET A 90 -3.44 -4.85 -4.16
N ARG A 91 -3.03 -5.74 -5.06
CA ARG A 91 -2.71 -5.40 -6.46
C ARG A 91 -3.91 -4.75 -7.16
N ARG A 92 -5.10 -5.36 -7.09
CA ARG A 92 -6.31 -4.83 -7.73
C ARG A 92 -6.73 -3.49 -7.16
N LEU A 93 -6.59 -3.29 -5.85
CA LEU A 93 -6.82 -2.00 -5.23
C LEU A 93 -5.84 -0.95 -5.77
N GLY A 94 -4.53 -1.23 -5.76
CA GLY A 94 -3.51 -0.32 -6.30
C GLY A 94 -3.72 0.03 -7.78
N GLN A 95 -4.17 -0.94 -8.59
CA GLN A 95 -4.50 -0.76 -10.01
C GLN A 95 -5.85 -0.08 -10.25
N GLY A 96 -6.69 0.07 -9.23
CA GLY A 96 -8.08 0.49 -9.37
C GLY A 96 -8.90 -0.47 -10.24
N ARG A 97 -9.01 -1.73 -9.80
CA ARG A 97 -9.71 -2.83 -10.47
C ARG A 97 -10.58 -3.67 -9.53
N LEU A 98 -10.98 -3.15 -8.38
CA LEU A 98 -11.88 -3.83 -7.45
C LEU A 98 -13.30 -3.95 -8.02
N SER A 99 -13.77 -3.04 -8.87
CA SER A 99 -15.11 -3.15 -9.46
C SER A 99 -15.26 -4.35 -10.38
N GLU A 100 -14.16 -4.89 -10.91
CA GLU A 100 -14.15 -6.14 -11.69
C GLU A 100 -14.61 -7.35 -10.85
N ILE A 101 -14.37 -7.34 -9.54
CA ILE A 101 -14.63 -8.49 -8.64
C ILE A 101 -15.71 -8.23 -7.58
N PHE A 102 -16.00 -6.96 -7.28
CA PHE A 102 -17.03 -6.54 -6.32
C PHE A 102 -18.20 -5.77 -6.96
N GLY A 103 -18.08 -5.33 -8.21
CA GLY A 103 -19.15 -4.65 -8.93
C GLY A 103 -19.13 -3.12 -8.79
N LYS A 104 -20.24 -2.48 -9.18
CA LYS A 104 -20.29 -1.03 -9.46
C LYS A 104 -19.93 -0.13 -8.28
N ASP A 105 -20.15 -0.61 -7.05
CA ASP A 105 -19.96 0.21 -5.84
C ASP A 105 -18.49 0.54 -5.60
N PHE A 106 -17.58 -0.15 -6.30
CA PHE A 106 -16.14 0.09 -6.25
C PHE A 106 -15.61 0.96 -7.41
N VAL A 107 -16.45 1.44 -8.33
CA VAL A 107 -15.98 2.29 -9.45
C VAL A 107 -15.32 3.58 -8.95
N ASP A 108 -15.91 4.22 -7.94
CA ASP A 108 -15.36 5.42 -7.31
C ASP A 108 -14.00 5.13 -6.62
N THR A 109 -13.84 3.94 -6.03
CA THR A 109 -12.56 3.48 -5.44
C THR A 109 -11.53 3.24 -6.54
N ASP A 110 -11.93 2.58 -7.62
CA ASP A 110 -11.06 2.26 -8.75
C ASP A 110 -10.57 3.53 -9.46
N LEU A 111 -11.47 4.48 -9.69
CA LEU A 111 -11.12 5.78 -10.25
C LEU A 111 -10.14 6.52 -9.34
N TYR A 112 -10.39 6.53 -8.02
CA TYR A 112 -9.52 7.20 -7.07
C TYR A 112 -8.11 6.61 -7.07
N PHE A 113 -7.96 5.28 -7.00
CA PHE A 113 -6.64 4.68 -7.07
C PHE A 113 -5.96 4.90 -8.41
N ARG A 114 -6.65 4.79 -9.56
CA ARG A 114 -6.06 5.14 -10.86
C ARG A 114 -5.54 6.57 -10.91
N LEU A 115 -6.31 7.49 -10.33
CA LEU A 115 -5.97 8.90 -10.23
C LEU A 115 -4.66 9.16 -9.51
N LEU A 116 -4.41 8.50 -8.37
CA LEU A 116 -3.21 8.72 -7.54
C LEU A 116 -1.88 8.57 -8.30
N THR A 117 -1.86 7.83 -9.40
CA THR A 117 -0.65 7.61 -10.21
C THR A 117 -0.86 7.95 -11.70
N ALA A 118 -1.87 8.74 -12.03
CA ALA A 118 -2.20 9.09 -13.41
C ALA A 118 -1.14 9.97 -14.10
N THR A 119 -0.29 10.64 -13.32
CA THR A 119 0.91 11.36 -13.78
C THR A 119 2.08 10.43 -14.13
N GLY A 120 1.98 9.14 -13.78
CA GLY A 120 3.06 8.16 -13.85
C GLY A 120 3.97 8.19 -12.62
N ILE A 121 4.64 7.08 -12.34
CA ILE A 121 5.65 6.97 -11.28
C ILE A 121 7.01 7.23 -11.93
N LYS A 122 7.68 8.33 -11.56
CA LYS A 122 8.98 8.72 -12.12
C LYS A 122 10.15 7.91 -11.53
N GLY A 123 10.03 7.48 -10.27
CA GLY A 123 11.01 6.64 -9.55
C GLY A 123 10.83 5.15 -9.81
N GLY A 124 11.23 4.66 -10.98
CA GLY A 124 11.21 3.22 -11.30
C GLY A 124 12.42 2.46 -10.76
N THR A 125 12.29 1.13 -10.59
CA THR A 125 13.43 0.26 -10.25
C THR A 125 14.51 0.33 -11.34
N PRO A 126 15.77 0.68 -11.02
CA PRO A 126 16.85 0.65 -11.99
C PRO A 126 16.95 -0.73 -12.67
N PRO A 127 17.20 -0.81 -13.99
CA PRO A 127 17.21 -2.08 -14.74
C PRO A 127 18.10 -3.17 -14.15
N GLN A 128 19.21 -2.78 -13.53
CA GLN A 128 20.20 -3.65 -12.90
C GLN A 128 19.65 -4.37 -11.65
N LEU A 129 18.50 -3.93 -11.14
CA LEU A 129 17.95 -4.35 -9.86
C LEU A 129 16.62 -5.10 -10.00
N LYS A 130 16.23 -5.47 -11.24
CA LYS A 130 14.97 -6.17 -11.53
C LYS A 130 15.03 -7.69 -11.36
N SER A 131 16.22 -8.29 -11.18
CA SER A 131 16.37 -9.75 -11.17
C SER A 131 15.59 -10.41 -10.02
N GLY A 132 15.71 -9.90 -8.79
CA GLY A 132 14.97 -10.40 -7.63
C GLY A 132 13.44 -10.24 -7.76
N PHE A 133 12.98 -9.09 -8.26
CA PHE A 133 11.55 -8.86 -8.52
C PHE A 133 11.01 -9.83 -9.57
N LYS A 134 11.74 -10.00 -10.67
CA LYS A 134 11.37 -10.93 -11.73
C LYS A 134 11.34 -12.37 -11.23
N ALA A 135 12.28 -12.77 -10.39
CA ALA A 135 12.29 -14.09 -9.75
C ALA A 135 11.06 -14.30 -8.86
N PHE A 136 10.77 -13.33 -8.00
CA PHE A 136 9.59 -13.33 -7.14
C PHE A 136 8.29 -13.45 -7.96
N SER A 137 8.13 -12.63 -9.00
CA SER A 137 6.95 -12.67 -9.89
C SER A 137 6.79 -14.01 -10.60
N ARG A 138 7.89 -14.65 -11.01
CA ARG A 138 7.86 -16.02 -11.56
C ARG A 138 7.39 -17.03 -10.52
N GLY A 139 7.84 -16.93 -9.28
CA GLY A 139 7.41 -17.78 -8.16
C GLY A 139 5.91 -17.70 -7.90
N VAL A 140 5.38 -16.49 -7.75
CA VAL A 140 3.92 -16.25 -7.57
C VAL A 140 3.14 -16.81 -8.75
N THR A 141 3.57 -16.51 -9.98
CA THR A 141 2.92 -16.99 -11.20
C THR A 141 2.96 -18.52 -11.31
N ALA A 142 4.05 -19.16 -10.88
CA ALA A 142 4.17 -20.60 -10.90
C ALA A 142 3.19 -21.28 -9.93
N TYR A 143 2.99 -20.71 -8.73
CA TYR A 143 1.95 -21.16 -7.81
C TYR A 143 0.56 -21.05 -8.45
N ILE A 144 0.22 -19.88 -9.00
CA ILE A 144 -1.06 -19.64 -9.69
C ILE A 144 -1.31 -20.68 -10.79
N LYS A 145 -0.31 -20.96 -11.64
CA LYS A 145 -0.45 -21.90 -12.76
C LYS A 145 -0.65 -23.34 -12.31
N THR A 146 0.03 -23.75 -11.25
CA THR A 146 0.02 -25.15 -10.76
C THR A 146 -1.15 -25.47 -9.83
N HIS A 147 -1.90 -24.46 -9.37
CA HIS A 147 -2.99 -24.61 -8.38
C HIS A 147 -4.32 -24.04 -8.87
N GLN A 148 -4.57 -24.02 -10.19
CA GLN A 148 -5.79 -23.46 -10.78
C GLN A 148 -7.09 -24.13 -10.29
N ASP A 149 -7.02 -25.39 -9.88
CA ASP A 149 -8.09 -26.21 -9.33
C ASP A 149 -8.21 -26.11 -7.80
N LYS A 150 -7.22 -25.52 -7.14
CA LYS A 150 -7.10 -25.42 -5.67
C LYS A 150 -6.84 -24.00 -5.19
N LEU A 151 -7.30 -23.00 -5.94
CA LEU A 151 -7.21 -21.61 -5.55
C LEU A 151 -7.93 -21.36 -4.22
N PRO A 152 -7.49 -20.37 -3.41
CA PRO A 152 -8.20 -19.92 -2.23
C PRO A 152 -9.71 -19.72 -2.49
N ILE A 153 -10.52 -20.00 -1.46
CA ILE A 153 -11.98 -20.07 -1.58
C ILE A 153 -12.60 -18.75 -2.08
N GLU A 154 -11.98 -17.62 -1.75
CA GLU A 154 -12.40 -16.28 -2.14
C GLU A 154 -12.52 -16.15 -3.66
N PHE A 155 -11.61 -16.76 -4.43
CA PHE A 155 -11.70 -16.80 -5.89
C PHE A 155 -12.94 -17.55 -6.39
N THR A 156 -13.32 -18.64 -5.70
CA THR A 156 -14.54 -19.38 -6.02
C THR A 156 -15.79 -18.58 -5.66
N ILE A 157 -15.83 -18.00 -4.46
CA ILE A 157 -16.97 -17.18 -3.97
C ILE A 157 -17.19 -15.96 -4.86
N LEU A 158 -16.10 -15.28 -5.22
CA LEU A 158 -16.16 -14.07 -6.03
C LEU A 158 -16.29 -14.38 -7.54
N GLY A 159 -16.07 -15.62 -7.95
CA GLY A 159 -16.29 -16.10 -9.32
C GLY A 159 -15.24 -15.62 -10.31
N TYR A 160 -13.96 -15.56 -9.91
CA TYR A 160 -12.87 -15.13 -10.77
C TYR A 160 -11.59 -15.95 -10.53
N LYS A 161 -10.59 -15.76 -11.39
CA LYS A 161 -9.25 -16.36 -11.25
C LYS A 161 -8.19 -15.27 -11.22
N PRO A 162 -7.11 -15.44 -10.45
CA PRO A 162 -6.02 -14.47 -10.41
C PRO A 162 -5.24 -14.47 -11.72
N GLU A 163 -4.81 -13.28 -12.14
CA GLU A 163 -3.90 -13.10 -13.26
C GLU A 163 -2.45 -13.41 -12.84
N PRO A 164 -1.57 -13.81 -13.77
CA PRO A 164 -0.13 -13.90 -13.52
C PRO A 164 0.41 -12.64 -12.83
N TRP A 165 1.41 -12.79 -11.96
CA TRP A 165 2.02 -11.69 -11.25
C TRP A 165 3.08 -11.03 -12.12
N GLY A 166 2.91 -9.74 -12.40
CA GLY A 166 3.85 -8.92 -13.17
C GLY A 166 5.09 -8.52 -12.35
N GLU A 167 6.14 -8.07 -13.03
CA GLU A 167 7.37 -7.58 -12.39
C GLU A 167 7.14 -6.26 -11.61
N ASN A 168 6.10 -5.51 -11.96
CA ASN A 168 5.76 -4.22 -11.36
C ASN A 168 4.56 -4.28 -10.41
N ASP A 169 3.88 -5.42 -10.27
CA ASP A 169 2.68 -5.53 -9.42
C ASP A 169 2.97 -5.23 -7.93
N TYR A 170 4.24 -5.34 -7.51
CA TYR A 170 4.66 -4.93 -6.18
C TYR A 170 4.52 -3.40 -5.95
N LEU A 171 4.60 -2.58 -7.01
CA LEU A 171 4.38 -1.14 -6.93
C LEU A 171 2.93 -0.83 -6.61
N ASP A 172 1.98 -1.64 -7.09
CA ASP A 172 0.57 -1.50 -6.75
C ASP A 172 0.33 -1.81 -5.26
N VAL A 173 1.01 -2.83 -4.73
CA VAL A 173 1.00 -3.11 -3.28
C VAL A 173 1.59 -1.96 -2.49
N LEU A 174 2.77 -1.46 -2.89
CA LEU A 174 3.43 -0.34 -2.22
C LEU A 174 2.63 0.95 -2.29
N LYS A 175 1.92 1.19 -3.38
CA LYS A 175 0.99 2.32 -3.52
C LYS A 175 -0.10 2.27 -2.46
N VAL A 176 -0.72 1.11 -2.26
CA VAL A 176 -1.74 0.94 -1.20
C VAL A 176 -1.13 1.14 0.18
N VAL A 177 0.05 0.57 0.42
CA VAL A 177 0.76 0.72 1.70
C VAL A 177 1.11 2.19 1.96
N ASN A 178 1.69 2.89 0.99
CA ASN A 178 2.06 4.30 1.15
C ASN A 178 0.84 5.18 1.36
N TRP A 179 -0.24 4.95 0.60
CA TRP A 179 -1.50 5.64 0.79
C TRP A 179 -2.06 5.43 2.20
N GLY A 180 -2.01 4.20 2.73
CA GLY A 180 -2.50 3.90 4.09
C GLY A 180 -1.62 4.42 5.23
N LEU A 181 -0.36 4.76 4.97
CA LEU A 181 0.60 5.27 5.96
C LEU A 181 0.81 6.79 5.89
N SER A 182 0.31 7.45 4.84
CA SER A 182 0.38 8.89 4.64
C SER A 182 -0.74 9.60 5.39
N CYS A 183 -0.39 10.56 6.24
CA CYS A 183 -1.36 11.31 7.03
C CYS A 183 -1.99 12.48 6.26
N GLY A 184 -1.33 13.00 5.22
CA GLY A 184 -1.79 14.18 4.47
C GLY A 184 -3.14 13.97 3.77
N PHE A 185 -3.40 12.74 3.27
CA PHE A 185 -4.66 12.41 2.59
C PHE A 185 -5.92 12.72 3.41
N ASP A 186 -5.88 12.45 4.72
CA ASP A 186 -7.00 12.69 5.62
C ASP A 186 -6.86 14.02 6.36
N THR A 187 -5.65 14.38 6.77
CA THR A 187 -5.41 15.51 7.67
C THR A 187 -5.73 16.84 7.00
N ASP A 188 -5.27 17.10 5.78
CA ASP A 188 -5.41 18.42 5.14
C ASP A 188 -6.86 18.74 4.75
N LEU A 189 -7.57 17.72 4.25
CA LEU A 189 -8.98 17.83 3.91
C LEU A 189 -9.83 17.96 5.17
N THR A 190 -9.47 17.27 6.26
CA THR A 190 -10.16 17.38 7.55
C THR A 190 -9.91 18.74 8.20
N ALA A 191 -8.67 19.20 8.21
CA ALA A 191 -8.26 20.53 8.63
C ALA A 191 -9.09 21.62 7.94
N SER A 192 -9.26 21.49 6.61
CA SER A 192 -10.10 22.39 5.82
C SER A 192 -11.57 22.38 6.24
N LYS A 193 -12.14 21.19 6.52
CA LYS A 193 -13.52 21.06 7.03
C LYS A 193 -13.68 21.71 8.41
N ILE A 194 -12.69 21.54 9.29
CA ILE A 194 -12.70 22.15 10.62
C ILE A 194 -12.64 23.68 10.47
N LEU A 195 -11.69 24.21 9.70
CA LEU A 195 -11.57 25.63 9.42
C LEU A 195 -12.88 26.23 8.90
N ALA A 196 -13.54 25.55 7.95
CA ALA A 196 -14.82 25.99 7.40
C ALA A 196 -15.95 25.98 8.44
N LYS A 197 -15.92 25.05 9.41
CA LYS A 197 -16.95 24.90 10.44
C LYS A 197 -16.78 25.88 11.60
N VAL A 198 -15.54 26.06 12.08
CA VAL A 198 -15.25 26.81 13.32
C VAL A 198 -14.72 28.22 13.05
N GLY A 199 -14.32 28.51 11.81
CA GLY A 199 -13.71 29.79 11.44
C GLY A 199 -12.26 29.92 11.90
N LYS A 200 -11.56 30.92 11.36
CA LYS A 200 -10.10 31.08 11.48
C LYS A 200 -9.60 31.17 12.92
N ASN A 201 -10.31 31.87 13.81
CA ASN A 201 -9.86 32.10 15.18
C ASN A 201 -9.82 30.80 15.98
N LEU A 202 -10.96 30.08 16.03
CA LEU A 202 -11.06 28.80 16.73
C LEU A 202 -10.18 27.71 16.07
N TYR A 203 -10.00 27.77 14.75
CA TYR A 203 -9.10 26.85 14.05
C TYR A 203 -7.65 27.03 14.50
N LYS A 204 -7.17 28.27 14.61
CA LYS A 204 -5.82 28.58 15.10
C LYS A 204 -5.62 28.14 16.56
N GLU A 205 -6.66 28.23 17.39
CA GLU A 205 -6.62 27.75 18.76
C GLU A 205 -6.59 26.22 18.84
N ALA A 206 -7.32 25.52 17.97
CA ALA A 206 -7.39 24.06 17.94
C ALA A 206 -6.15 23.39 17.33
N PHE A 207 -5.49 24.07 16.37
CA PHE A 207 -4.24 23.66 15.75
C PHE A 207 -3.19 24.75 15.98
N PRO A 208 -2.70 24.91 17.22
CA PRO A 208 -1.65 25.87 17.50
C PRO A 208 -0.44 25.48 16.65
N LEU A 209 -0.10 26.34 15.70
CA LEU A 209 1.13 26.20 14.94
C LEU A 209 2.30 26.29 15.92
N TRP A 210 3.38 25.58 15.61
CA TRP A 210 4.64 25.74 16.34
C TRP A 210 5.05 27.23 16.32
N PRO A 211 5.44 27.86 17.45
CA PRO A 211 5.48 29.32 17.57
C PRO A 211 6.48 30.03 16.64
N ASP A 212 6.04 31.18 16.09
CA ASP A 212 6.73 31.98 15.07
C ASP A 212 7.99 32.78 15.51
N ALA A 213 8.49 32.63 16.76
CA ALA A 213 9.85 33.08 17.09
C ALA A 213 10.94 32.17 16.46
N ALA A 214 10.52 31.01 15.96
CA ALA A 214 11.07 30.38 14.78
C ALA A 214 10.36 30.98 13.56
N PRO A 215 11.04 31.59 12.58
CA PRO A 215 10.37 32.45 11.60
C PRO A 215 9.50 31.65 10.60
N THR A 216 8.19 31.95 10.45
CA THR A 216 7.42 31.62 9.22
C THR A 216 6.21 32.52 8.90
N ILE A 217 5.71 32.35 7.66
CA ILE A 217 5.00 33.27 6.77
C ILE A 217 3.66 32.62 6.34
N VAL A 218 2.49 33.12 6.78
CA VAL A 218 1.20 32.78 6.11
C VAL A 218 0.30 34.02 5.97
N PRO A 219 -0.06 34.45 4.73
CA PRO A 219 -0.91 35.62 4.47
C PRO A 219 -2.43 35.36 4.54
N ASP A 220 -3.19 36.45 4.62
CA ASP A 220 -4.62 36.52 4.98
C ASP A 220 -5.68 36.09 3.93
N GLN A 221 -5.32 35.34 2.88
CA GLN A 221 -6.28 35.00 1.80
C GLN A 221 -6.76 33.53 1.73
N ALA A 222 -6.62 32.75 2.81
CA ALA A 222 -7.17 31.39 2.86
C ALA A 222 -8.52 31.32 3.59
N VAL A 223 -9.57 31.97 3.09
CA VAL A 223 -10.95 31.71 3.56
C VAL A 223 -11.97 31.85 2.41
N LYS A 224 -12.83 30.82 2.29
CA LYS A 224 -13.98 30.60 1.38
C LYS A 224 -13.70 29.89 0.06
N ILE A 225 -13.38 28.59 0.13
CA ILE A 225 -13.63 27.65 -0.97
C ILE A 225 -14.23 26.37 -0.39
N ALA A 226 -15.56 26.28 -0.38
CA ALA A 226 -16.28 25.09 0.06
C ALA A 226 -17.05 24.46 -1.11
N ALA A 227 -16.47 23.39 -1.64
CA ALA A 227 -17.15 22.18 -2.12
C ALA A 227 -16.07 21.09 -2.07
N TYR A 228 -15.91 20.46 -0.91
CA TYR A 228 -14.84 19.49 -0.68
C TYR A 228 -15.26 18.11 -1.23
N PRO A 229 -14.41 17.43 -1.99
CA PRO A 229 -14.73 16.07 -2.43
C PRO A 229 -14.73 15.14 -1.22
N GLU A 230 -15.89 14.55 -0.92
CA GLU A 230 -16.03 13.50 0.11
C GLU A 230 -15.37 12.18 -0.30
N LEU A 231 -14.90 12.08 -1.54
CA LEU A 231 -14.44 10.84 -2.14
C LEU A 231 -13.24 10.22 -1.39
N PRO A 232 -12.14 10.94 -1.04
CA PRO A 232 -11.02 10.34 -0.33
C PRO A 232 -11.43 9.72 1.01
N SER A 233 -12.21 10.45 1.85
CA SER A 233 -12.64 9.92 3.14
C SER A 233 -13.64 8.77 2.99
N LYS A 234 -14.55 8.83 2.00
CA LYS A 234 -15.48 7.73 1.70
C LYS A 234 -14.75 6.46 1.26
N VAL A 235 -13.70 6.59 0.44
CA VAL A 235 -12.87 5.46 0.02
C VAL A 235 -12.13 4.87 1.22
N ALA A 236 -11.54 5.71 2.08
CA ALA A 236 -10.89 5.26 3.31
C ALA A 236 -11.86 4.49 4.24
N ASP A 237 -13.04 5.06 4.51
CA ASP A 237 -14.08 4.44 5.34
C ASP A 237 -14.58 3.11 4.76
N HIS A 238 -14.76 3.05 3.44
CA HIS A 238 -15.24 1.86 2.74
C HIS A 238 -14.21 0.73 2.78
N LEU A 239 -12.93 1.05 2.55
CA LEU A 239 -11.85 0.07 2.56
C LEU A 239 -11.50 -0.41 3.97
N SER A 240 -11.57 0.47 4.98
CA SER A 240 -11.40 0.08 6.38
C SER A 240 -12.41 -1.02 6.78
N LYS A 241 -13.67 -0.89 6.34
CA LYS A 241 -14.73 -1.87 6.64
C LYS A 241 -14.59 -3.20 5.89
N LEU A 242 -14.00 -3.18 4.69
CA LEU A 242 -13.95 -4.35 3.81
C LEU A 242 -12.66 -5.17 3.96
N ALA A 243 -11.52 -4.52 4.19
CA ALA A 243 -10.22 -5.15 3.97
C ALA A 243 -9.20 -4.95 5.11
N GLY A 244 -9.55 -4.19 6.16
CA GLY A 244 -8.65 -3.93 7.29
C GLY A 244 -7.25 -3.49 6.84
N LEU A 245 -7.20 -2.58 5.87
CA LEU A 245 -5.95 -1.99 5.38
C LEU A 245 -5.08 -1.49 6.55
N PRO A 246 -3.75 -1.43 6.37
CA PRO A 246 -2.78 -1.04 7.40
C PRO A 246 -2.89 0.46 7.73
N ILE A 247 -4.04 0.87 8.24
CA ILE A 247 -4.28 2.19 8.82
C ILE A 247 -3.93 2.02 10.30
N GLY A 248 -2.69 2.39 10.65
CA GLY A 248 -2.15 2.25 11.99
C GLY A 248 -1.43 3.52 12.42
N PRO A 249 -1.83 4.17 13.53
CA PRO A 249 -1.33 5.51 13.87
C PRO A 249 0.01 5.53 14.61
N ALA A 250 0.65 4.38 14.87
CA ALA A 250 1.79 4.34 15.78
C ALA A 250 2.70 3.15 15.53
N SER A 251 3.90 3.19 16.09
CA SER A 251 4.82 2.07 16.24
C SER A 251 5.90 2.48 17.24
N ASN A 252 6.51 1.49 17.89
CA ASN A 252 7.71 1.70 18.70
C ASN A 252 8.92 1.01 18.05
N ASN A 253 10.09 1.62 18.17
CA ASN A 253 11.35 0.92 17.99
C ASN A 253 12.39 1.47 18.95
N TRP A 254 13.23 0.58 19.51
CA TRP A 254 14.34 0.94 20.38
C TRP A 254 15.59 0.22 19.92
N VAL A 255 16.73 0.91 20.07
CA VAL A 255 18.05 0.31 19.88
C VAL A 255 18.96 0.73 21.03
N ILE A 256 19.55 -0.25 21.70
CA ILE A 256 20.41 -0.06 22.86
C ILE A 256 21.80 -0.58 22.51
N SER A 257 22.82 0.27 22.69
CA SER A 257 24.22 -0.12 22.50
C SER A 257 24.63 -1.19 23.51
N GLY A 258 25.52 -2.09 23.11
CA GLY A 258 26.11 -3.10 23.98
C GLY A 258 26.77 -2.55 25.25
N LYS A 259 27.17 -1.26 25.25
CA LYS A 259 27.66 -0.57 26.46
C LYS A 259 26.62 -0.48 27.60
N LYS A 260 25.34 -0.72 27.29
CA LYS A 260 24.20 -0.67 28.22
C LYS A 260 23.57 -2.05 28.44
N THR A 261 24.15 -3.12 27.90
CA THR A 261 23.66 -4.50 28.06
C THR A 261 24.64 -5.32 28.90
N THR A 262 24.16 -6.40 29.51
CA THR A 262 24.98 -7.23 30.42
C THR A 262 25.99 -8.11 29.68
N ASP A 263 25.75 -8.42 28.41
CA ASP A 263 26.56 -9.28 27.55
C ASP A 263 27.41 -8.50 26.53
N GLY A 264 27.30 -7.17 26.51
CA GLY A 264 28.05 -6.32 25.59
C GLY A 264 27.52 -6.30 24.16
N VAL A 265 26.39 -6.95 23.87
CA VAL A 265 25.79 -7.01 22.52
C VAL A 265 24.62 -6.03 22.40
N PRO A 266 24.45 -5.30 21.27
CA PRO A 266 23.29 -4.44 21.08
C PRO A 266 21.96 -5.20 21.11
N ILE A 267 20.93 -4.53 21.63
CA ILE A 267 19.55 -5.03 21.61
C ILE A 267 18.70 -4.09 20.76
N LEU A 268 18.00 -4.64 19.78
CA LEU A 268 17.01 -3.94 18.97
C LEU A 268 15.63 -4.55 19.22
N ALA A 269 14.65 -3.70 19.47
CA ALA A 269 13.24 -4.08 19.59
C ALA A 269 12.42 -3.25 18.60
N ASN A 270 11.54 -3.90 17.85
CA ASN A 270 10.62 -3.24 16.95
C ASN A 270 9.20 -3.78 17.15
N ASP A 271 8.26 -2.87 17.36
CA ASP A 271 6.88 -3.14 17.72
C ASP A 271 5.96 -2.25 16.87
N THR A 272 5.63 -2.73 15.68
CA THR A 272 4.81 -2.00 14.70
C THR A 272 3.32 -2.11 15.03
N HIS A 273 2.57 -1.00 15.05
CA HIS A 273 1.13 -1.02 15.35
C HIS A 273 0.28 -0.75 14.11
N LEU A 274 -0.24 -1.82 13.52
CA LEU A 274 -1.17 -1.76 12.40
C LEU A 274 -2.52 -2.36 12.79
N SER A 275 -3.56 -2.08 12.01
CA SER A 275 -4.88 -2.69 12.17
C SER A 275 -4.79 -4.21 12.31
N LEU A 276 -5.47 -4.76 13.32
CA LEU A 276 -5.55 -6.20 13.52
C LEU A 276 -6.47 -6.81 12.46
N THR A 277 -5.87 -7.59 11.57
CA THR A 277 -6.58 -8.26 10.47
C THR A 277 -6.28 -9.74 10.39
N ASN A 278 -7.15 -10.45 9.68
CA ASN A 278 -6.91 -11.83 9.30
C ASN A 278 -7.12 -11.98 7.78
N PRO A 279 -6.06 -12.28 7.00
CA PRO A 279 -4.70 -12.50 7.46
C PRO A 279 -3.99 -11.18 7.82
N GLY A 280 -3.07 -11.21 8.80
CA GLY A 280 -2.38 -10.00 9.29
C GLY A 280 -1.53 -9.32 8.22
N PHE A 281 -1.18 -8.05 8.42
CA PHE A 281 -0.37 -7.29 7.46
C PHE A 281 1.02 -7.91 7.23
N TRP A 282 1.73 -8.21 8.32
CA TRP A 282 3.06 -8.81 8.26
C TRP A 282 3.01 -10.30 7.92
N TRP A 283 3.99 -10.75 7.16
CA TRP A 283 4.26 -12.16 6.88
C TRP A 283 5.71 -12.47 7.21
N GLU A 284 5.91 -13.31 8.22
CA GLU A 284 7.25 -13.70 8.67
C GLU A 284 7.87 -14.70 7.70
N VAL A 285 9.16 -14.55 7.42
CA VAL A 285 9.91 -15.40 6.49
C VAL A 285 11.39 -15.44 6.85
N ASP A 286 12.03 -16.56 6.54
CA ASP A 286 13.47 -16.74 6.58
C ASP A 286 13.99 -17.14 5.18
N LEU A 287 15.01 -16.43 4.71
CA LEU A 287 15.56 -16.55 3.37
C LEU A 287 17.03 -16.97 3.47
N ASN A 288 17.40 -18.08 2.83
CA ASN A 288 18.72 -18.68 2.94
C ASN A 288 19.29 -19.13 1.57
N CYS A 289 20.40 -18.52 1.16
CA CYS A 289 21.28 -18.96 0.09
C CYS A 289 22.72 -18.53 0.41
N PRO A 290 23.75 -18.91 -0.38
CA PRO A 290 25.14 -18.57 -0.08
C PRO A 290 25.44 -17.07 0.11
N THR A 291 24.64 -16.18 -0.48
CA THR A 291 24.83 -14.72 -0.43
C THR A 291 23.81 -13.98 0.42
N ILE A 292 22.72 -14.62 0.85
CA ILE A 292 21.64 -14.02 1.66
C ILE A 292 21.26 -14.99 2.78
N HIS A 293 21.29 -14.51 4.02
CA HIS A 293 20.69 -15.20 5.16
C HIS A 293 20.00 -14.18 6.05
N ALA A 294 18.70 -13.97 5.84
CA ALA A 294 17.94 -12.92 6.48
C ALA A 294 16.54 -13.41 6.86
N SER A 295 16.08 -13.02 8.04
CA SER A 295 14.78 -13.37 8.60
C SER A 295 14.06 -12.15 9.16
N GLY A 296 12.75 -12.15 9.08
CA GLY A 296 11.91 -11.11 9.65
C GLY A 296 10.55 -11.02 8.99
N PHE A 297 9.94 -9.83 9.04
CA PHE A 297 8.60 -9.56 8.54
C PHE A 297 8.65 -8.87 7.18
N ALA A 298 8.04 -9.52 6.19
CA ALA A 298 7.83 -9.00 4.84
C ALA A 298 6.40 -8.45 4.68
N VAL A 299 6.24 -7.52 3.73
CA VAL A 299 4.93 -7.15 3.21
C VAL A 299 4.57 -8.14 2.10
N PRO A 300 3.45 -8.90 2.21
CA PRO A 300 3.03 -9.82 1.16
C PRO A 300 2.96 -9.13 -0.22
N GLY A 301 3.65 -9.69 -1.21
CA GLY A 301 3.69 -9.16 -2.58
C GLY A 301 4.86 -8.19 -2.85
N VAL A 302 5.68 -7.87 -1.85
CA VAL A 302 6.90 -7.06 -2.00
C VAL A 302 8.14 -7.91 -1.67
N PRO A 303 9.11 -8.05 -2.59
CA PRO A 303 10.28 -8.91 -2.38
C PRO A 303 11.36 -8.21 -1.55
N GLY A 304 11.17 -8.17 -0.23
CA GLY A 304 12.13 -7.65 0.74
C GLY A 304 11.65 -7.83 2.19
N ILE A 305 12.54 -7.60 3.16
CA ILE A 305 12.26 -7.70 4.60
C ILE A 305 12.51 -6.32 5.24
N PRO A 306 11.48 -5.46 5.36
CA PRO A 306 11.63 -4.13 5.97
C PRO A 306 11.87 -4.16 7.48
N VAL A 307 11.51 -5.24 8.17
CA VAL A 307 11.75 -5.41 9.61
C VAL A 307 12.39 -6.77 9.81
N GLY A 308 13.62 -6.81 10.29
CA GLY A 308 14.31 -8.08 10.42
C GLY A 308 15.77 -7.96 10.77
N HIS A 309 16.48 -9.05 10.53
CA HIS A 309 17.91 -9.12 10.73
C HIS A 309 18.52 -10.13 9.77
N ASN A 310 19.83 -10.06 9.64
CA ASN A 310 20.64 -11.11 9.04
C ASN A 310 21.73 -11.54 10.03
N GLN A 311 22.74 -12.26 9.54
CA GLN A 311 23.85 -12.73 10.37
C GLN A 311 24.76 -11.62 10.91
N HIS A 312 24.59 -10.36 10.52
CA HIS A 312 25.53 -9.27 10.80
C HIS A 312 24.86 -8.02 11.38
N VAL A 313 23.66 -7.69 10.91
CA VAL A 313 22.92 -6.48 11.26
C VAL A 313 21.45 -6.78 11.52
N ALA A 314 20.82 -5.96 12.35
CA ALA A 314 19.38 -5.94 12.60
C ALA A 314 18.83 -4.54 12.33
N TRP A 315 17.60 -4.45 11.85
CA TRP A 315 16.91 -3.19 11.57
C TRP A 315 15.41 -3.29 11.88
N GLY A 316 14.82 -2.15 12.21
CA GLY A 316 13.39 -2.03 12.47
C GLY A 316 12.87 -0.65 12.13
N VAL A 317 11.56 -0.54 11.91
CA VAL A 317 10.90 0.66 11.38
C VAL A 317 9.78 1.17 12.28
N THR A 318 9.58 2.47 12.27
CA THR A 318 8.34 3.12 12.73
C THR A 318 7.87 4.10 11.66
N ASN A 319 6.56 4.30 11.54
CA ASN A 319 6.03 5.26 10.57
C ASN A 319 6.43 6.70 10.94
N VAL A 320 6.90 7.50 9.97
CA VAL A 320 7.24 8.91 10.22
C VAL A 320 5.98 9.77 10.29
N MET A 321 4.90 9.35 9.61
CA MET A 321 3.63 10.10 9.52
C MET A 321 3.80 11.50 8.90
N VAL A 322 4.68 11.61 7.90
CA VAL A 322 4.90 12.88 7.19
C VAL A 322 3.69 13.29 6.36
N ASP A 323 3.61 14.58 6.13
CA ASP A 323 2.73 15.16 5.13
C ASP A 323 3.43 15.20 3.75
N ASP A 324 3.24 14.13 2.98
CA ASP A 324 3.78 13.89 1.63
C ASP A 324 2.76 14.12 0.50
N VAL A 325 1.61 14.74 0.83
CA VAL A 325 0.52 15.05 -0.09
C VAL A 325 0.25 16.55 0.01
N ASP A 326 0.01 17.22 -1.11
CA ASP A 326 -0.52 18.59 -1.08
C ASP A 326 -1.74 18.69 -1.99
N TYR A 327 -2.67 19.57 -1.61
CA TYR A 327 -3.83 19.91 -2.42
C TYR A 327 -3.70 21.33 -2.95
N TYR A 328 -4.12 21.53 -4.20
CA TYR A 328 -4.13 22.84 -4.83
C TYR A 328 -5.53 23.20 -5.29
N VAL A 329 -5.96 24.42 -5.01
CA VAL A 329 -7.14 25.01 -5.63
C VAL A 329 -6.72 25.59 -6.97
N GLU A 330 -7.25 25.00 -8.03
CA GLU A 330 -7.07 25.44 -9.40
C GLU A 330 -8.08 26.50 -9.76
N LYS A 331 -7.64 27.57 -10.42
CA LYS A 331 -8.53 28.59 -11.02
C LYS A 331 -8.81 28.18 -12.45
N LEU A 332 -10.04 27.75 -12.74
CA LEU A 332 -10.43 27.28 -14.08
C LEU A 332 -10.74 28.45 -15.01
N ASN A 333 -10.61 28.22 -16.32
CA ASN A 333 -11.08 29.18 -17.32
C ASN A 333 -12.61 29.14 -17.36
N PRO A 334 -13.32 30.26 -17.07
CA PRO A 334 -14.78 30.28 -17.10
C PRO A 334 -15.39 29.96 -18.47
N LYS A 335 -14.61 30.13 -19.54
CA LYS A 335 -15.02 29.81 -20.92
C LYS A 335 -14.62 28.39 -21.36
N ASN A 336 -13.66 27.77 -20.69
CA ASN A 336 -13.17 26.43 -20.99
C ASN A 336 -12.69 25.72 -19.72
N PRO A 337 -13.54 24.96 -19.01
CA PRO A 337 -13.17 24.36 -17.72
C PRO A 337 -12.09 23.28 -17.81
N ARG A 338 -11.61 22.94 -19.02
CA ARG A 338 -10.43 22.09 -19.24
C ARG A 338 -9.12 22.88 -19.29
N GLN A 339 -9.16 24.17 -18.96
CA GLN A 339 -7.99 25.01 -18.76
C GLN A 339 -7.95 25.54 -17.33
N TYR A 340 -6.74 25.71 -16.80
CA TYR A 340 -6.51 26.33 -15.50
C TYR A 340 -5.49 27.47 -15.62
N TRP A 341 -5.64 28.49 -14.78
CA TRP A 341 -4.77 29.65 -14.76
C TRP A 341 -3.51 29.28 -13.99
N PHE A 342 -2.35 29.56 -14.56
CA PHE A 342 -1.09 29.47 -13.86
C PHE A 342 -0.24 30.70 -14.17
N LYS A 343 0.14 31.42 -13.10
CA LYS A 343 0.84 32.71 -13.13
C LYS A 343 0.10 33.75 -13.97
N ASP A 344 0.37 33.80 -15.27
CA ASP A 344 -0.08 34.82 -16.21
C ASP A 344 -0.77 34.27 -17.47
N HIS A 345 -1.00 32.95 -17.55
CA HIS A 345 -1.63 32.32 -18.72
C HIS A 345 -2.55 31.15 -18.38
N TRP A 346 -3.38 30.76 -19.36
CA TRP A 346 -4.19 29.53 -19.29
C TRP A 346 -3.36 28.34 -19.78
N GLU A 347 -3.34 27.27 -19.00
CA GLU A 347 -2.74 25.99 -19.36
C GLU A 347 -3.84 24.96 -19.63
N ASP A 348 -3.69 24.17 -20.69
CA ASP A 348 -4.57 23.05 -20.98
C ASP A 348 -4.32 21.90 -20.01
N MET A 349 -5.39 21.35 -19.46
CA MET A 349 -5.31 20.10 -18.70
C MET A 349 -5.05 18.94 -19.65
N LYS A 350 -4.16 18.02 -19.24
CA LYS A 350 -4.03 16.74 -19.93
C LYS A 350 -5.18 15.83 -19.52
N VAL A 351 -5.85 15.21 -20.50
CA VAL A 351 -6.97 14.29 -20.25
C VAL A 351 -6.49 12.86 -20.40
N VAL A 352 -6.60 12.07 -19.32
CA VAL A 352 -6.40 10.62 -19.35
C VAL A 352 -7.76 9.95 -19.34
N LYS A 353 -8.06 9.18 -20.39
CA LYS A 353 -9.32 8.42 -20.49
C LYS A 353 -9.13 7.04 -19.86
N GLU A 354 -9.98 6.71 -18.92
CA GLU A 354 -9.97 5.44 -18.19
C GLU A 354 -11.23 4.63 -18.51
N THR A 355 -11.04 3.34 -18.71
CA THR A 355 -12.15 2.39 -18.84
C THR A 355 -12.18 1.48 -17.62
N ILE A 356 -13.16 1.68 -16.76
CA ILE A 356 -13.33 0.90 -15.51
C ILE A 356 -14.33 -0.22 -15.77
N ARG A 357 -13.88 -1.48 -15.64
CA ARG A 357 -14.68 -2.67 -15.90
C ARG A 357 -15.46 -3.09 -14.65
N ILE A 358 -16.69 -3.58 -14.83
CA ILE A 358 -17.57 -3.93 -13.73
C ILE A 358 -17.92 -5.42 -13.76
N LYS A 359 -17.97 -6.05 -12.59
CA LYS A 359 -18.45 -7.42 -12.40
C LYS A 359 -19.84 -7.63 -13.02
N GLY A 360 -20.02 -8.74 -13.72
CA GLY A 360 -21.28 -9.08 -14.39
C GLY A 360 -21.42 -8.48 -15.79
N GLY A 361 -20.44 -7.70 -16.25
CA GLY A 361 -20.40 -7.11 -17.58
C GLY A 361 -20.56 -5.59 -17.55
N GLY A 362 -20.16 -4.95 -18.64
CA GLY A 362 -20.18 -3.49 -18.79
C GLY A 362 -18.90 -2.80 -18.31
N SER A 363 -18.84 -1.49 -18.58
CA SER A 363 -17.74 -0.62 -18.18
C SER A 363 -18.22 0.81 -18.07
N VAL A 364 -17.58 1.60 -17.21
CA VAL A 364 -17.76 3.06 -17.14
C VAL A 364 -16.54 3.72 -17.76
N GLN A 365 -16.78 4.74 -18.58
CA GLN A 365 -15.73 5.60 -19.13
C GLN A 365 -15.59 6.81 -18.22
N GLU A 366 -14.39 7.03 -17.69
CA GLU A 366 -14.07 8.16 -16.83
C GLU A 366 -12.93 8.96 -17.44
N GLU A 367 -12.87 10.25 -17.10
CA GLU A 367 -11.75 11.12 -17.46
C GLU A 367 -11.03 11.57 -16.18
N ILE A 368 -9.71 11.42 -16.18
CA ILE A 368 -8.83 12.03 -15.18
C ILE A 368 -8.20 13.26 -15.83
N LEU A 369 -8.47 14.43 -15.28
CA LEU A 369 -7.86 15.68 -15.71
C LEU A 369 -6.57 15.89 -14.93
N LEU A 370 -5.49 16.22 -15.62
CA LEU A 370 -4.19 16.47 -15.01
C LEU A 370 -3.80 17.93 -15.19
N THR A 371 -3.40 18.55 -14.08
CA THR A 371 -2.71 19.83 -14.04
C THR A 371 -1.22 19.59 -13.79
N ARG A 372 -0.42 20.66 -13.78
CA ARG A 372 0.98 20.61 -13.30
C ARG A 372 1.11 20.14 -11.85
N HIS A 373 0.13 20.41 -11.00
CA HIS A 373 0.13 19.99 -9.61
C HIS A 373 -0.35 18.55 -9.44
N GLY A 374 -0.77 17.90 -10.52
CA GLY A 374 -1.26 16.53 -10.52
C GLY A 374 -2.74 16.43 -10.87
N PRO A 375 -3.36 15.27 -10.61
CA PRO A 375 -4.74 15.03 -10.98
C PRO A 375 -5.75 15.91 -10.25
N VAL A 376 -6.78 16.33 -10.96
CA VAL A 376 -7.97 16.97 -10.41
C VAL A 376 -8.84 15.91 -9.72
N LEU A 377 -9.17 16.14 -8.45
CA LEU A 377 -10.01 15.25 -7.67
C LEU A 377 -11.41 15.13 -8.30
N PRO A 378 -11.98 13.91 -8.40
CA PRO A 378 -13.30 13.71 -8.97
C PRO A 378 -14.34 14.50 -8.18
N LYS A 379 -15.33 15.06 -8.88
CA LYS A 379 -16.43 15.84 -8.28
C LYS A 379 -15.98 17.14 -7.56
N SER A 380 -14.72 17.56 -7.68
CA SER A 380 -14.22 18.84 -7.13
C SER A 380 -14.42 20.04 -8.07
N VAL A 381 -14.73 19.80 -9.34
CA VAL A 381 -14.91 20.84 -10.36
C VAL A 381 -16.20 21.63 -10.07
N ASP A 382 -16.04 22.89 -9.67
CA ASP A 382 -17.12 23.86 -9.47
C ASP A 382 -17.08 24.89 -10.60
N ILE A 383 -17.90 24.66 -11.63
CA ILE A 383 -18.01 25.56 -12.79
C ILE A 383 -18.53 26.95 -12.37
N LYS A 384 -19.38 27.03 -11.35
CA LYS A 384 -19.94 28.32 -10.90
C LYS A 384 -18.89 29.20 -10.25
N LYS A 385 -17.96 28.59 -9.51
CA LYS A 385 -16.82 29.29 -8.90
C LYS A 385 -15.59 29.33 -9.80
N ALA A 386 -15.63 28.66 -10.94
CA ALA A 386 -14.49 28.45 -11.84
C ALA A 386 -13.28 27.90 -11.06
N GLN A 387 -13.51 26.84 -10.27
CA GLN A 387 -12.49 26.24 -9.41
C GLN A 387 -12.50 24.71 -9.48
N ALA A 388 -11.35 24.09 -9.24
CA ALA A 388 -11.23 22.66 -8.98
C ALA A 388 -10.17 22.42 -7.90
N ILE A 389 -10.10 21.19 -7.38
CA ILE A 389 -9.03 20.79 -6.46
C ILE A 389 -8.18 19.74 -7.17
N SER A 390 -6.88 20.00 -7.29
CA SER A 390 -5.90 19.00 -7.70
C SER A 390 -5.12 18.48 -6.49
N GLN A 391 -4.50 17.32 -6.68
CA GLN A 391 -3.69 16.66 -5.66
C GLN A 391 -2.31 16.36 -6.23
N LYS A 392 -1.28 16.65 -5.42
CA LYS A 392 0.10 16.23 -5.65
C LYS A 392 0.51 15.24 -4.58
N TRP A 393 1.13 14.14 -4.97
CA TRP A 393 1.60 13.12 -4.04
C TRP A 393 3.04 12.73 -4.33
N ALA A 394 3.89 12.79 -3.30
CA ALA A 394 5.32 12.52 -3.40
C ALA A 394 5.61 11.12 -3.96
N PHE A 395 4.70 10.15 -3.80
CA PHE A 395 4.83 8.80 -4.38
C PHE A 395 5.07 8.77 -5.89
N THR A 396 4.55 9.75 -6.62
CA THR A 396 4.75 9.81 -8.07
C THR A 396 6.11 10.39 -8.47
N ASP A 397 6.77 11.11 -7.57
CA ASP A 397 8.06 11.77 -7.79
C ASP A 397 9.24 11.02 -7.11
N GLY A 398 8.99 10.31 -6.00
CA GLY A 398 10.01 9.67 -5.17
C GLY A 398 10.34 8.21 -5.50
N LEU A 399 11.46 7.74 -4.95
CA LEU A 399 11.94 6.37 -5.07
C LEU A 399 11.10 5.39 -4.24
N GLN A 400 10.89 4.21 -4.81
CA GLN A 400 10.16 3.12 -4.16
C GLN A 400 11.15 2.19 -3.43
N PRO A 401 10.79 1.66 -2.25
CA PRO A 401 11.73 1.06 -1.29
C PRO A 401 12.20 -0.33 -1.73
N GLY A 402 11.77 -0.81 -2.89
CA GLY A 402 12.03 -2.16 -3.34
C GLY A 402 13.52 -2.51 -3.38
N TYR A 403 14.36 -1.59 -3.85
CA TYR A 403 15.81 -1.83 -3.87
C TYR A 403 16.40 -1.85 -2.46
N ALA A 404 16.07 -0.84 -1.65
CA ALA A 404 16.54 -0.76 -0.27
C ALA A 404 16.20 -2.05 0.51
N GLY A 405 14.98 -2.57 0.35
CA GLY A 405 14.53 -3.81 0.95
C GLY A 405 15.39 -5.04 0.57
N GLN A 406 15.88 -5.15 -0.67
CA GLN A 406 16.77 -6.24 -1.09
C GLN A 406 18.23 -6.01 -0.66
N ALA A 407 18.69 -4.75 -0.71
CA ALA A 407 20.04 -4.39 -0.29
C ALA A 407 20.25 -4.65 1.22
N LEU A 408 19.24 -4.39 2.05
CA LEU A 408 19.25 -4.70 3.49
C LEU A 408 19.49 -6.19 3.77
N LEU A 409 18.92 -7.10 2.96
CA LEU A 409 19.12 -8.55 3.14
C LEU A 409 20.59 -8.97 3.08
N LYS A 410 21.42 -8.18 2.38
CA LYS A 410 22.83 -8.46 2.10
C LYS A 410 23.79 -7.62 2.96
N ALA A 411 23.29 -6.63 3.68
CA ALA A 411 24.10 -5.68 4.42
C ALA A 411 24.90 -6.38 5.54
N ARG A 412 26.20 -6.09 5.63
CA ARG A 412 27.10 -6.64 6.64
C ARG A 412 27.57 -5.63 7.66
N THR A 413 27.35 -4.35 7.38
CA THR A 413 27.82 -3.23 8.21
C THR A 413 26.75 -2.14 8.27
N LEU A 414 26.82 -1.30 9.29
CA LEU A 414 25.96 -0.11 9.38
C LEU A 414 26.13 0.83 8.17
N LEU A 415 27.33 0.92 7.59
CA LEU A 415 27.54 1.72 6.39
C LEU A 415 26.73 1.17 5.21
N GLU A 416 26.73 -0.15 5.02
CA GLU A 416 25.91 -0.80 3.99
C GLU A 416 24.41 -0.66 4.26
N VAL A 417 23.98 -0.68 5.53
CA VAL A 417 22.59 -0.35 5.90
C VAL A 417 22.26 1.08 5.49
N THR A 418 23.11 2.06 5.83
CA THR A 418 22.86 3.45 5.46
C THR A 418 22.86 3.66 3.95
N GLU A 419 23.72 2.96 3.21
CA GLU A 419 23.77 3.05 1.74
C GLU A 419 22.51 2.43 1.10
N ALA A 420 22.02 1.31 1.63
CA ALA A 420 20.74 0.73 1.22
C ALA A 420 19.58 1.70 1.45
N LEU A 421 19.55 2.34 2.64
CA LEU A 421 18.49 3.26 3.05
C LEU A 421 18.45 4.58 2.26
N ARG A 422 19.51 4.94 1.51
CA ARG A 422 19.47 6.06 0.54
C ARG A 422 18.44 5.87 -0.56
N TYR A 423 18.05 4.63 -0.82
CA TYR A 423 17.05 4.26 -1.82
C TYR A 423 15.68 3.95 -1.20
N TRP A 424 15.52 4.24 0.09
CA TRP A 424 14.24 4.18 0.78
C TRP A 424 13.70 5.59 0.94
N GLU A 425 12.74 5.95 0.10
CA GLU A 425 12.11 7.27 0.14
C GLU A 425 10.67 7.18 0.66
N LEU A 426 9.90 6.21 0.15
CA LEU A 426 8.51 5.96 0.53
C LEU A 426 8.25 4.45 0.76
N PRO A 427 7.34 4.05 1.67
CA PRO A 427 6.72 4.92 2.65
C PRO A 427 7.74 5.48 3.63
N SER A 428 7.47 6.67 4.13
CA SER A 428 8.38 7.35 5.04
C SER A 428 8.50 6.55 6.34
N GLN A 429 9.70 6.06 6.67
CA GLN A 429 9.96 5.23 7.84
C GLN A 429 11.18 5.73 8.62
N ASN A 430 11.07 5.71 9.94
CA ASN A 430 12.19 5.86 10.87
C ASN A 430 12.83 4.49 11.08
N PHE A 431 14.05 4.32 10.58
CA PHE A 431 14.84 3.12 10.81
C PHE A 431 15.68 3.25 12.07
N VAL A 432 15.66 2.23 12.92
CA VAL A 432 16.73 1.96 13.88
C VAL A 432 17.46 0.70 13.44
N PHE A 433 18.77 0.65 13.68
CA PHE A 433 19.58 -0.50 13.28
C PHE A 433 20.79 -0.69 14.20
N ALA A 434 21.28 -1.92 14.26
CA ALA A 434 22.45 -2.32 15.04
C ALA A 434 23.27 -3.39 14.32
N ASP A 435 24.58 -3.46 14.62
CA ASP A 435 25.45 -4.55 14.15
C ASP A 435 26.08 -5.34 15.31
N GLN A 436 26.67 -6.48 14.97
CA GLN A 436 27.42 -7.33 15.90
C GLN A 436 28.68 -6.67 16.47
N LYS A 437 29.15 -5.55 15.91
CA LYS A 437 30.33 -4.81 16.39
C LYS A 437 29.99 -3.81 17.49
N GLY A 438 28.72 -3.72 17.91
CA GLY A 438 28.28 -2.82 18.97
C GLY A 438 27.79 -1.46 18.47
N ASN A 439 27.77 -1.24 17.15
CA ASN A 439 27.31 0.02 16.57
C ASN A 439 25.79 0.04 16.50
N ILE A 440 25.21 1.23 16.71
CA ILE A 440 23.77 1.48 16.61
C ILE A 440 23.53 2.75 15.81
N GLY A 441 22.37 2.86 15.18
CA GLY A 441 22.01 4.05 14.44
C GLY A 441 20.50 4.23 14.28
N TYR A 442 20.16 5.45 13.87
CA TYR A 442 18.82 5.89 13.53
C TYR A 442 18.89 6.67 12.22
N TRP A 443 17.94 6.44 11.32
CA TRP A 443 17.81 7.19 10.07
C TRP A 443 16.34 7.39 9.73
N CYS A 444 15.92 8.64 9.56
CA CYS A 444 14.60 8.97 9.03
C CYS A 444 14.65 8.96 7.50
N CYS A 445 14.02 7.97 6.88
CA CYS A 445 13.85 7.83 5.44
C CYS A 445 12.50 8.43 5.06
N ALA A 446 12.48 9.62 4.47
CA ALA A 446 11.23 10.28 4.09
C ALA A 446 11.42 11.22 2.90
N THR A 447 10.46 11.20 1.98
CA THR A 447 10.33 12.23 0.92
C THR A 447 9.32 13.27 1.38
N ILE A 448 9.81 14.40 1.87
CA ILE A 448 9.00 15.52 2.32
C ILE A 448 9.10 16.65 1.29
N PRO A 449 7.98 17.11 0.71
CA PRO A 449 8.00 18.20 -0.26
C PRO A 449 8.64 19.48 0.30
N ILE A 450 9.61 20.03 -0.44
CA ILE A 450 10.17 21.35 -0.14
C ILE A 450 9.22 22.40 -0.71
N ARG A 451 8.36 22.96 0.13
CA ARG A 451 7.33 23.93 -0.27
C ARG A 451 7.94 25.34 -0.33
N ALA A 452 7.72 26.05 -1.44
CA ALA A 452 8.17 27.45 -1.58
C ALA A 452 7.49 28.38 -0.55
N LYS A 453 6.26 28.06 -0.14
CA LYS A 453 5.47 28.81 0.83
C LYS A 453 4.43 27.91 1.49
N GLY A 454 4.12 28.21 2.75
CA GLY A 454 3.13 27.47 3.54
C GLY A 454 3.60 26.08 3.98
N ASN A 455 2.70 25.33 4.60
CA ASN A 455 3.03 24.11 5.35
C ASN A 455 2.25 22.85 4.93
N GLY A 456 1.57 22.87 3.77
CA GLY A 456 0.82 21.72 3.21
C GLY A 456 -0.56 21.47 3.82
N PHE A 457 -0.75 21.84 5.09
CA PHE A 457 -1.91 21.51 5.92
C PHE A 457 -3.30 21.99 5.41
N LEU A 458 -3.33 22.85 4.40
CA LEU A 458 -4.55 23.33 3.75
C LEU A 458 -4.34 23.40 2.23
N PRO A 459 -5.40 23.19 1.42
CA PRO A 459 -5.33 23.40 -0.01
C PRO A 459 -4.85 24.81 -0.37
N MET A 460 -3.84 24.87 -1.24
CA MET A 460 -3.14 26.11 -1.59
C MET A 460 -3.58 26.68 -2.94
N PRO A 461 -3.49 28.00 -3.16
CA PRO A 461 -3.71 28.60 -4.48
C PRO A 461 -2.75 28.06 -5.56
N GLY A 462 -3.26 27.25 -6.49
CA GLY A 462 -2.47 26.68 -7.60
C GLY A 462 -2.12 27.70 -8.70
N TRP A 463 -2.79 28.85 -8.74
CA TRP A 463 -2.67 29.76 -9.88
C TRP A 463 -1.56 30.81 -9.77
N THR A 464 -0.88 30.92 -8.62
CA THR A 464 0.12 31.97 -8.37
C THR A 464 1.56 31.52 -8.62
N GLY A 465 1.83 30.22 -8.49
CA GLY A 465 3.18 29.66 -8.45
C GLY A 465 3.97 29.96 -7.16
N GLU A 466 3.36 30.59 -6.15
CA GLU A 466 4.03 30.85 -4.86
C GLU A 466 4.12 29.60 -3.96
N TYR A 467 3.28 28.60 -4.23
CA TYR A 467 3.12 27.39 -3.41
C TYR A 467 3.68 26.12 -4.11
N GLU A 468 4.51 26.31 -5.14
CA GLU A 468 5.13 25.18 -5.84
C GLU A 468 6.05 24.39 -4.91
N TRP A 469 6.18 23.09 -5.19
CA TRP A 469 7.29 22.30 -4.67
C TRP A 469 8.57 22.70 -5.39
N LEU A 470 9.64 22.94 -4.63
CA LEU A 470 10.97 23.25 -5.12
C LEU A 470 11.85 22.00 -5.28
N GLY A 471 11.42 20.87 -4.72
CA GLY A 471 12.12 19.60 -4.67
C GLY A 471 11.35 18.60 -3.84
#